data_AF-A0AAF0EX30-F1
#
_entry.id   AF-A0AAF0EX30-F1
#
_cell.length_a   1.000
_cell.length_b   1.000
_cell.length_c   1.000
_cell.angle_alpha   90.00
_cell.angle_beta   90.00
_cell.angle_gamma   90.00
#
_symmetry.space_group_name_H-M   'P 1'
#
loop_
_entity.id
_entity.type
_entity.pdbx_description
1 polymer ?
#
loop_
_entity_poly.entity_id
_entity_poly.type
_entity_poly.pdbx_seq_one_letter_code
_entity_poly.pdbx_strand_id
1 'polypeptide(L)'
;MAGVPTTCASRMLLEYKSPFDAAVVSSLRDAGAYINARTNCDEFAMGGLNVHSVFGPVRNPAATDAPRSAGGSSGGAAASVASNLCKIAIGSDTGGSVRLPAAYCGVVGLKPSYGMISRWGLVSYADSLDTIGIIGRTVDDVKPTFDVVAAPDGRDATCAAVEKRRNAVKSADALVERLSGSLDGLRIGVPAELFPSELESAAGDAVDGVLATLHQLGAEIVEVNLPSVRQTLGAYYVLALAEASSNLARYDGLQYGHFSSAESYAAAAAASRSAALGLEVQKRILLGTHALSAGAWDNYFLKAQKIRARIASEIDNVWSKVDMLVHPTALGGAPRLNEAVSEYAQDVLTVPANLSGIPHRAGGTSL
;
A
#
# COMPACT_ATOMS: atom_id res chain seq x y z
N MET A 1 -15.63 -9.99 -3.12
CA MET A 1 -16.94 -10.21 -3.76
C MET A 1 -17.51 -11.51 -3.24
N ALA A 2 -18.75 -11.51 -2.77
CA ALA A 2 -19.48 -12.68 -2.34
C ALA A 2 -19.62 -13.68 -3.50
N GLY A 3 -19.53 -14.97 -3.21
CA GLY A 3 -19.72 -16.07 -4.17
C GLY A 3 -18.58 -16.26 -5.19
N VAL A 4 -17.63 -15.33 -5.27
CA VAL A 4 -16.49 -15.37 -6.22
C VAL A 4 -15.21 -15.75 -5.48
N PRO A 5 -14.33 -16.59 -6.08
CA PRO A 5 -13.05 -16.95 -5.48
C PRO A 5 -12.24 -15.75 -4.99
N THR A 6 -11.74 -15.84 -3.76
CA THR A 6 -10.94 -14.83 -3.07
C THR A 6 -9.65 -15.48 -2.62
N THR A 7 -8.63 -15.46 -3.47
CA THR A 7 -7.49 -16.38 -3.36
C THR A 7 -6.26 -15.77 -2.71
N CYS A 8 -6.17 -14.43 -2.65
CA CYS A 8 -4.97 -13.72 -2.22
C CYS A 8 -3.70 -14.20 -2.94
N ALA A 9 -3.84 -14.64 -4.19
CA ALA A 9 -2.76 -15.24 -4.99
C ALA A 9 -2.03 -16.42 -4.31
N SER A 10 -2.71 -17.11 -3.39
CA SER A 10 -2.15 -18.22 -2.60
C SER A 10 -2.86 -19.54 -2.91
N ARG A 11 -2.11 -20.66 -2.82
CA ARG A 11 -2.72 -21.99 -2.83
C ARG A 11 -3.64 -22.20 -1.63
N MET A 12 -3.36 -21.52 -0.51
CA MET A 12 -4.15 -21.61 0.72
C MET A 12 -5.62 -21.26 0.51
N LEU A 13 -5.93 -20.30 -0.37
CA LEU A 13 -7.30 -19.81 -0.58
C LEU A 13 -7.78 -20.01 -2.03
N LEU A 14 -7.12 -20.86 -2.82
CA LEU A 14 -7.36 -21.00 -4.26
C LEU A 14 -8.84 -21.27 -4.59
N GLU A 15 -9.51 -22.07 -3.76
CA GLU A 15 -10.92 -22.45 -3.93
C GLU A 15 -11.88 -21.70 -2.98
N TYR A 16 -11.37 -20.81 -2.13
CA TYR A 16 -12.19 -20.11 -1.14
C TYR A 16 -13.13 -19.11 -1.82
N LYS A 17 -14.44 -19.30 -1.64
CA LYS A 17 -15.48 -18.35 -2.07
C LYS A 17 -15.96 -17.57 -0.85
N SER A 18 -15.82 -16.24 -0.90
CA SER A 18 -16.26 -15.38 0.21
C SER A 18 -17.77 -15.47 0.39
N PRO A 19 -18.30 -15.59 1.62
CA PRO A 19 -19.74 -15.56 1.86
C PRO A 19 -20.32 -14.14 1.89
N PHE A 20 -19.48 -13.10 1.85
CA PHE A 20 -19.91 -11.70 1.90
C PHE A 20 -19.08 -10.79 0.99
N ASP A 21 -19.63 -9.61 0.69
CA ASP A 21 -18.94 -8.54 0.00
C ASP A 21 -18.11 -7.70 0.98
N ALA A 22 -16.90 -7.31 0.56
CA ALA A 22 -16.15 -6.28 1.24
C ALA A 22 -16.90 -4.94 1.17
N ALA A 23 -16.64 -4.05 2.12
CA ALA A 23 -17.31 -2.74 2.17
C ALA A 23 -17.08 -1.94 0.88
N VAL A 24 -15.83 -1.85 0.43
CA VAL A 24 -15.46 -1.18 -0.83
C VAL A 24 -16.18 -1.74 -2.05
N VAL A 25 -16.39 -3.06 -2.10
CA VAL A 25 -17.13 -3.73 -3.19
C VAL A 25 -18.60 -3.34 -3.15
N SER A 26 -19.20 -3.31 -1.95
CA SER A 26 -20.60 -2.93 -1.77
C SER A 26 -20.81 -1.47 -2.19
N SER A 27 -19.99 -0.55 -1.67
CA SER A 27 -20.04 0.88 -2.01
C SER A 27 -19.94 1.14 -3.52
N LEU A 28 -19.02 0.46 -4.20
CA LEU A 28 -18.87 0.60 -5.66
C LEU A 28 -20.10 0.09 -6.42
N ARG A 29 -20.65 -1.08 -6.04
CA ARG A 29 -21.86 -1.63 -6.67
C ARG A 29 -23.07 -0.76 -6.45
N ASP A 30 -23.25 -0.24 -5.23
CA ASP A 30 -24.35 0.65 -4.87
C ASP A 30 -24.28 1.98 -5.65
N ALA A 31 -23.07 2.44 -5.97
CA ALA A 31 -22.84 3.58 -6.85
C ALA A 31 -22.96 3.25 -8.36
N GLY A 32 -23.34 2.02 -8.73
CA GLY A 32 -23.56 1.59 -10.10
C GLY A 32 -22.30 1.11 -10.85
N ALA A 33 -21.18 0.88 -10.15
CA ALA A 33 -19.98 0.37 -10.79
C ALA A 33 -20.13 -1.11 -11.19
N TYR A 34 -19.72 -1.44 -12.41
CA TYR A 34 -19.63 -2.82 -12.88
C TYR A 34 -18.27 -3.42 -12.53
N ILE A 35 -18.24 -4.36 -11.57
CA ILE A 35 -17.01 -5.03 -11.13
C ILE A 35 -16.91 -6.37 -11.88
N ASN A 36 -15.99 -6.44 -12.85
CA ASN A 36 -15.90 -7.54 -13.81
C ASN A 36 -14.78 -8.56 -13.52
N ALA A 37 -13.81 -8.24 -12.66
CA ALA A 37 -12.63 -9.07 -12.49
C ALA A 37 -11.99 -8.97 -11.09
N ARG A 38 -11.09 -9.91 -10.81
CA ARG A 38 -10.13 -9.88 -9.71
C ARG A 38 -8.75 -9.80 -10.31
N THR A 39 -7.95 -8.83 -9.86
CA THR A 39 -6.59 -8.63 -10.35
C THR A 39 -5.62 -9.51 -9.58
N ASN A 40 -4.51 -9.90 -10.20
CA ASN A 40 -3.43 -10.62 -9.53
C ASN A 40 -2.71 -9.71 -8.51
N CYS A 41 -2.07 -10.31 -7.51
CA CYS A 41 -1.30 -9.63 -6.47
C CYS A 41 -0.13 -10.53 -6.00
N ASP A 42 0.78 -10.03 -5.16
CA ASP A 42 1.65 -10.93 -4.38
C ASP A 42 0.82 -11.74 -3.38
N GLU A 43 1.32 -12.94 -3.05
CA GLU A 43 0.67 -13.85 -2.12
C GLU A 43 0.40 -13.14 -0.77
N PHE A 44 -0.87 -13.10 -0.34
CA PHE A 44 -1.30 -12.39 0.87
C PHE A 44 -0.81 -10.94 0.97
N ALA A 45 -0.67 -10.25 -0.17
CA ALA A 45 -0.14 -8.89 -0.26
C ALA A 45 1.33 -8.74 0.19
N MET A 46 2.08 -9.85 0.30
CA MET A 46 3.47 -9.90 0.77
C MET A 46 4.47 -9.97 -0.39
N GLY A 47 4.87 -8.81 -0.89
CA GLY A 47 5.91 -8.70 -1.92
C GLY A 47 5.96 -7.30 -2.53
N GLY A 48 7.11 -6.94 -3.08
CA GLY A 48 7.35 -5.63 -3.69
C GLY A 48 7.34 -5.65 -5.22
N LEU A 49 7.27 -6.84 -5.84
CA LEU A 49 7.48 -7.02 -7.28
C LEU A 49 6.38 -7.84 -7.99
N ASN A 50 5.34 -8.28 -7.29
CA ASN A 50 4.30 -9.17 -7.81
C ASN A 50 4.84 -10.48 -8.42
N VAL A 51 5.87 -11.06 -7.79
CA VAL A 51 6.52 -12.30 -8.24
C VAL A 51 6.16 -13.53 -7.40
N HIS A 52 5.56 -13.35 -6.23
CA HIS A 52 5.22 -14.44 -5.31
C HIS A 52 3.84 -15.06 -5.57
N SER A 53 3.10 -14.56 -6.56
CA SER A 53 1.79 -15.09 -6.92
C SER A 53 1.84 -16.53 -7.40
N VAL A 54 0.90 -17.37 -6.91
CA VAL A 54 0.69 -18.72 -7.43
C VAL A 54 0.27 -18.73 -8.92
N PHE A 55 -0.28 -17.62 -9.42
CA PHE A 55 -0.68 -17.45 -10.82
C PHE A 55 0.46 -16.97 -11.72
N GLY A 56 1.66 -16.81 -11.17
CA GLY A 56 2.83 -16.31 -11.88
C GLY A 56 2.98 -14.79 -11.80
N PRO A 57 4.14 -14.27 -12.22
CA PRO A 57 4.50 -12.87 -12.05
C PRO A 57 3.68 -11.94 -12.95
N VAL A 58 3.35 -10.75 -12.45
CA VAL A 58 2.70 -9.71 -13.27
C VAL A 58 3.75 -8.88 -13.98
N ARG A 59 3.60 -8.77 -15.30
CA ARG A 59 4.48 -7.98 -16.16
C ARG A 59 3.99 -6.53 -16.25
N ASN A 60 4.93 -5.61 -16.21
CA ASN A 60 4.68 -4.19 -16.46
C ASN A 60 4.29 -3.98 -17.93
N PRO A 61 3.10 -3.41 -18.22
CA PRO A 61 2.66 -3.19 -19.59
C PRO A 61 3.43 -2.11 -20.34
N ALA A 62 4.14 -1.21 -19.64
CA ALA A 62 4.98 -0.17 -20.25
C ALA A 62 6.36 -0.69 -20.69
N ALA A 63 6.72 -1.93 -20.34
CA ALA A 63 8.04 -2.48 -20.64
C ALA A 63 8.15 -2.92 -22.10
N THR A 64 9.00 -2.25 -22.87
CA THR A 64 9.22 -2.53 -24.31
C THR A 64 10.50 -3.31 -24.60
N ASP A 65 11.48 -3.32 -23.69
CA ASP A 65 12.80 -3.93 -23.88
C ASP A 65 12.86 -5.38 -23.38
N ALA A 66 12.41 -5.61 -22.16
CA ALA A 66 12.41 -6.90 -21.48
C ALA A 66 11.25 -6.99 -20.48
N PRO A 67 10.80 -8.19 -20.07
CA PRO A 67 9.78 -8.32 -19.04
C PRO A 67 10.25 -7.70 -17.71
N ARG A 68 9.56 -6.63 -17.29
CA ARG A 68 9.77 -5.94 -16.01
C ARG A 68 8.63 -6.20 -15.05
N SER A 69 8.91 -6.05 -13.76
CA SER A 69 7.91 -6.16 -12.71
C SER A 69 6.88 -5.02 -12.79
N ALA A 70 5.59 -5.34 -12.60
CA ALA A 70 4.54 -4.33 -12.43
C ALA A 70 4.55 -3.65 -11.05
N GLY A 71 5.48 -4.02 -10.16
CA GLY A 71 5.52 -3.61 -8.75
C GLY A 71 4.52 -4.40 -7.91
N GLY A 72 4.73 -4.41 -6.60
CA GLY A 72 3.94 -5.21 -5.66
C GLY A 72 3.44 -4.40 -4.45
N SER A 73 2.43 -4.89 -3.74
CA SER A 73 1.75 -6.17 -4.00
C SER A 73 0.53 -6.06 -4.93
N SER A 74 0.04 -4.86 -5.26
CA SER A 74 -1.12 -4.66 -6.15
C SER A 74 -0.74 -4.53 -7.64
N GLY A 75 0.28 -5.27 -8.10
CA GLY A 75 0.81 -5.18 -9.46
C GLY A 75 -0.22 -5.46 -10.56
N GLY A 76 -1.06 -6.48 -10.38
CA GLY A 76 -2.13 -6.79 -11.33
C GLY A 76 -3.15 -5.67 -11.46
N ALA A 77 -3.41 -4.91 -10.39
CA ALA A 77 -4.33 -3.77 -10.41
C ALA A 77 -3.75 -2.61 -11.23
N ALA A 78 -2.50 -2.24 -10.98
CA ALA A 78 -1.81 -1.21 -11.75
C ALA A 78 -1.65 -1.58 -13.23
N ALA A 79 -1.22 -2.81 -13.52
CA ALA A 79 -1.08 -3.29 -14.89
C ALA A 79 -2.41 -3.31 -15.66
N SER A 80 -3.53 -3.63 -14.99
CA SER A 80 -4.86 -3.64 -15.63
C SER A 80 -5.31 -2.24 -16.03
N VAL A 81 -5.08 -1.24 -15.16
CA VAL A 81 -5.39 0.17 -15.45
C VAL A 81 -4.49 0.70 -16.56
N ALA A 82 -3.18 0.46 -16.49
CA ALA A 82 -2.21 0.88 -17.50
C ALA A 82 -2.47 0.26 -18.88
N SER A 83 -3.01 -0.96 -18.92
CA SER A 83 -3.39 -1.67 -20.15
C SER A 83 -4.81 -1.35 -20.64
N ASN A 84 -5.49 -0.36 -20.05
CA ASN A 84 -6.88 0.01 -20.37
C ASN A 84 -7.90 -1.15 -20.23
N LEU A 85 -7.63 -2.16 -19.41
CA LEU A 85 -8.56 -3.26 -19.14
C LEU A 85 -9.67 -2.84 -18.16
N CYS A 86 -9.41 -1.82 -17.35
CA CYS A 86 -10.41 -1.17 -16.51
C CYS A 86 -10.10 0.34 -16.38
N LYS A 87 -11.11 1.11 -15.98
CA LYS A 87 -10.96 2.55 -15.68
C LYS A 87 -10.30 2.78 -14.31
N ILE A 88 -10.72 1.96 -13.34
CA ILE A 88 -10.24 2.00 -11.96
C ILE A 88 -10.01 0.56 -11.48
N ALA A 89 -8.99 0.38 -10.64
CA ALA A 89 -8.79 -0.82 -9.86
C ALA A 89 -8.65 -0.47 -8.38
N ILE A 90 -9.01 -1.43 -7.52
CA ILE A 90 -8.84 -1.33 -6.07
C ILE A 90 -7.67 -2.22 -5.67
N GLY A 91 -6.77 -1.69 -4.85
CA GLY A 91 -5.64 -2.41 -4.27
C GLY A 91 -5.59 -2.26 -2.76
N SER A 92 -4.61 -2.91 -2.13
CA SER A 92 -4.27 -2.72 -0.72
C SER A 92 -2.85 -2.18 -0.62
N ASP A 93 -2.62 -1.23 0.28
CA ASP A 93 -1.33 -0.59 0.54
C ASP A 93 -0.97 -0.75 2.02
N THR A 94 0.04 -1.58 2.28
CA THR A 94 0.54 -1.83 3.64
C THR A 94 1.91 -1.20 3.88
N GLY A 95 2.74 -1.14 2.83
CA GLY A 95 4.06 -0.49 2.86
C GLY A 95 4.43 0.18 1.55
N GLY A 96 3.45 0.57 0.71
CA GLY A 96 3.70 1.04 -0.66
C GLY A 96 2.90 0.31 -1.73
N SER A 97 2.12 -0.70 -1.35
CA SER A 97 1.61 -1.71 -2.26
C SER A 97 0.53 -1.27 -3.27
N VAL A 98 0.11 0.00 -3.24
CA VAL A 98 -0.66 0.66 -4.30
C VAL A 98 0.20 1.68 -5.04
N ARG A 99 1.01 2.44 -4.31
CA ARG A 99 1.83 3.53 -4.84
C ARG A 99 3.00 3.06 -5.69
N LEU A 100 3.73 2.04 -5.23
CA LEU A 100 4.87 1.47 -5.95
C LEU A 100 4.44 0.85 -7.28
N PRO A 101 3.40 -0.02 -7.36
CA PRO A 101 2.88 -0.49 -8.63
C PRO A 101 2.40 0.63 -9.55
N ALA A 102 1.74 1.66 -9.00
CA ALA A 102 1.27 2.79 -9.79
C ALA A 102 2.43 3.57 -10.41
N ALA A 103 3.49 3.84 -9.64
CA ALA A 103 4.70 4.48 -10.14
C ALA A 103 5.37 3.65 -11.24
N TYR A 104 5.53 2.34 -11.03
CA TYR A 104 6.14 1.45 -12.03
C TYR A 104 5.32 1.34 -13.31
N CYS A 105 4.00 1.25 -13.22
CA CYS A 105 3.12 1.12 -14.37
C CYS A 105 2.71 2.46 -15.01
N GLY A 106 3.18 3.60 -14.49
CA GLY A 106 2.88 4.93 -15.03
C GLY A 106 1.41 5.33 -14.89
N VAL A 107 0.77 4.96 -13.77
CA VAL A 107 -0.64 5.29 -13.46
C VAL A 107 -0.74 6.02 -12.12
N VAL A 108 -1.93 6.53 -11.78
CA VAL A 108 -2.18 7.21 -10.50
C VAL A 108 -2.60 6.19 -9.45
N GLY A 109 -1.91 6.20 -8.30
CA GLY A 109 -2.22 5.34 -7.15
C GLY A 109 -2.43 6.18 -5.89
N LEU A 110 -3.60 6.10 -5.28
CA LEU A 110 -3.93 6.78 -4.03
C LEU A 110 -4.01 5.78 -2.88
N LYS A 111 -3.13 5.95 -1.89
CA LYS A 111 -3.34 5.43 -0.54
C LYS A 111 -3.97 6.55 0.30
N PRO A 112 -5.24 6.46 0.71
CA PRO A 112 -5.85 7.47 1.58
C PRO A 112 -5.28 7.42 3.01
N SER A 113 -5.72 8.33 3.86
CA SER A 113 -5.42 8.27 5.29
C SER A 113 -5.99 6.99 5.89
N TYR A 114 -5.27 6.40 6.85
CA TYR A 114 -5.73 5.19 7.53
C TYR A 114 -7.11 5.41 8.16
N GLY A 115 -8.03 4.47 7.93
CA GLY A 115 -9.41 4.53 8.39
C GLY A 115 -10.39 5.32 7.52
N MET A 116 -9.96 5.95 6.41
CA MET A 116 -10.89 6.64 5.50
C MET A 116 -11.75 5.68 4.67
N ILE A 117 -11.15 4.58 4.18
CA ILE A 117 -11.85 3.50 3.50
C ILE A 117 -11.88 2.29 4.45
N SER A 118 -13.06 1.69 4.61
CA SER A 118 -13.27 0.53 5.46
C SER A 118 -12.42 -0.66 5.04
N ARG A 119 -11.82 -1.34 6.01
CA ARG A 119 -11.06 -2.59 5.84
C ARG A 119 -11.97 -3.81 5.96
N TRP A 120 -13.27 -3.64 6.19
CA TRP A 120 -14.20 -4.77 6.26
C TRP A 120 -14.19 -5.58 4.95
N GLY A 121 -13.81 -6.85 5.06
CA GLY A 121 -13.66 -7.78 3.93
C GLY A 121 -12.35 -7.66 3.15
N LEU A 122 -11.41 -6.80 3.57
CA LEU A 122 -10.01 -6.94 3.21
C LEU A 122 -9.42 -8.15 3.95
N VAL A 123 -8.70 -9.01 3.25
CA VAL A 123 -7.91 -10.05 3.89
C VAL A 123 -6.66 -9.40 4.49
N SER A 124 -6.62 -9.31 5.83
CA SER A 124 -5.57 -8.59 6.55
C SER A 124 -4.18 -9.19 6.35
N TYR A 125 -3.21 -8.32 6.05
CA TYR A 125 -1.78 -8.56 6.19
C TYR A 125 -1.32 -7.95 7.52
N ALA A 126 -1.34 -6.62 7.65
CA ALA A 126 -1.00 -5.91 8.88
C ALA A 126 -2.08 -4.86 9.19
N ASP A 127 -2.98 -5.18 10.13
CA ASP A 127 -4.17 -4.39 10.40
C ASP A 127 -3.90 -2.92 10.72
N SER A 128 -2.80 -2.60 11.40
CA SER A 128 -2.49 -1.23 11.78
C SER A 128 -1.89 -0.39 10.64
N LEU A 129 -1.65 -0.99 9.47
CA LEU A 129 -0.99 -0.39 8.31
C LEU A 129 -1.80 -0.53 7.02
N ASP A 130 -2.54 -1.63 6.89
CA ASP A 130 -3.36 -1.98 5.74
C ASP A 130 -4.34 -0.86 5.42
N THR A 131 -4.27 -0.34 4.20
CA THR A 131 -5.20 0.66 3.70
C THR A 131 -5.68 0.24 2.32
N ILE A 132 -6.99 0.21 2.08
CA ILE A 132 -7.52 0.07 0.72
C ILE A 132 -7.15 1.32 -0.07
N GLY A 133 -6.56 1.14 -1.25
CA GLY A 133 -6.19 2.21 -2.16
C GLY A 133 -6.87 2.10 -3.52
N ILE A 134 -6.79 3.18 -4.27
CA ILE A 134 -7.46 3.34 -5.57
C ILE A 134 -6.38 3.55 -6.62
N ILE A 135 -6.49 2.86 -7.74
CA ILE A 135 -5.61 3.02 -8.89
C ILE A 135 -6.45 3.43 -10.10
N GLY A 136 -6.05 4.51 -10.76
CA GLY A 136 -6.70 5.06 -11.96
C GLY A 136 -5.69 5.65 -12.94
N ARG A 137 -6.14 6.00 -14.15
CA ARG A 137 -5.23 6.62 -15.13
C ARG A 137 -4.96 8.08 -14.82
N THR A 138 -5.98 8.78 -14.33
CA THR A 138 -5.90 10.20 -14.00
C THR A 138 -6.41 10.46 -12.58
N VAL A 139 -6.11 11.65 -12.06
CA VAL A 139 -6.66 12.11 -10.78
C VAL A 139 -8.19 12.21 -10.85
N ASP A 140 -8.74 12.59 -12.00
CA ASP A 140 -10.18 12.69 -12.26
C ASP A 140 -10.90 11.35 -12.25
N ASP A 141 -10.19 10.24 -12.50
CA ASP A 141 -10.74 8.90 -12.32
C ASP A 141 -10.77 8.53 -10.81
N VAL A 142 -9.71 8.89 -10.08
CA VAL A 142 -9.50 8.48 -8.68
C VAL A 142 -10.40 9.24 -7.71
N LYS A 143 -10.57 10.55 -7.87
CA LYS A 143 -11.31 11.40 -6.92
C LYS A 143 -12.78 11.00 -6.75
N PRO A 144 -13.59 10.82 -7.83
CA PRO A 144 -14.98 10.39 -7.69
C PRO A 144 -15.09 9.00 -7.06
N THR A 145 -14.14 8.12 -7.37
CA THR A 145 -14.09 6.79 -6.73
C THR A 145 -13.85 6.94 -5.23
N PHE A 146 -12.89 7.76 -4.82
CA PHE A 146 -12.61 8.03 -3.41
C PHE A 146 -13.85 8.54 -2.67
N ASP A 147 -14.60 9.46 -3.26
CA ASP A 147 -15.83 10.00 -2.65
C ASP A 147 -16.89 8.92 -2.41
N VAL A 148 -16.98 7.93 -3.30
CA VAL A 148 -17.89 6.78 -3.16
C VAL A 148 -17.44 5.82 -2.05
N VAL A 149 -16.15 5.48 -2.02
CA VAL A 149 -15.65 4.40 -1.13
C VAL A 149 -15.18 4.90 0.23
N ALA A 150 -14.94 6.20 0.39
CA ALA A 150 -14.60 6.84 1.66
C ALA A 150 -15.84 7.12 2.52
N ALA A 151 -16.75 6.14 2.60
CA ALA A 151 -17.92 6.17 3.46
C ALA A 151 -17.58 5.60 4.86
N PRO A 152 -18.22 6.11 5.93
CA PRO A 152 -18.11 5.48 7.25
C PRO A 152 -18.74 4.08 7.23
N ASP A 153 -18.16 3.14 7.99
CA ASP A 153 -18.65 1.77 8.08
C ASP A 153 -18.64 1.31 9.54
N GLY A 154 -19.81 0.99 10.09
CA GLY A 154 -19.95 0.53 11.47
C GLY A 154 -19.40 -0.89 11.72
N ARG A 155 -19.07 -1.64 10.66
CA ARG A 155 -18.46 -2.98 10.78
C ARG A 155 -16.95 -2.93 10.99
N ASP A 156 -16.32 -1.80 10.70
CA ASP A 156 -14.90 -1.57 10.91
C ASP A 156 -14.68 -0.54 12.02
N ALA A 157 -14.32 -1.02 13.21
CA ALA A 157 -14.06 -0.17 14.37
C ALA A 157 -12.84 0.77 14.20
N THR A 158 -12.03 0.56 13.16
CA THR A 158 -10.87 1.42 12.83
C THR A 158 -11.19 2.50 11.81
N CYS A 159 -12.42 2.53 11.27
CA CYS A 159 -12.88 3.61 10.43
C CYS A 159 -12.79 4.96 11.16
N ALA A 160 -12.29 5.98 10.46
CA ALA A 160 -12.21 7.33 10.97
C ALA A 160 -13.59 7.83 11.37
N ALA A 161 -13.68 8.40 12.58
CA ALA A 161 -14.92 8.98 13.10
C ALA A 161 -15.47 10.05 12.15
N VAL A 162 -16.80 10.18 12.12
CA VAL A 162 -17.52 11.13 11.25
C VAL A 162 -17.00 12.57 11.41
N GLU A 163 -16.67 12.98 12.63
CA GLU A 163 -16.10 14.30 12.90
C GLU A 163 -14.72 14.49 12.23
N LYS A 164 -13.82 13.52 12.36
CA LYS A 164 -12.50 13.56 11.70
C LYS A 164 -12.63 13.66 10.18
N ARG A 165 -13.57 12.90 9.59
CA ARG A 165 -13.87 12.95 8.15
C ARG A 165 -14.34 14.34 7.72
N ARG A 166 -15.30 14.93 8.46
CA ARG A 166 -15.80 16.28 8.19
C ARG A 166 -14.69 17.33 8.29
N ASN A 167 -13.82 17.22 9.29
CA ASN A 167 -12.69 18.14 9.45
C ASN A 167 -11.69 18.00 8.30
N ALA A 168 -11.39 16.78 7.85
CA ALA A 168 -10.51 16.55 6.70
C ALA A 168 -11.06 17.18 5.42
N VAL A 169 -12.37 17.03 5.15
CA VAL A 169 -13.03 17.66 3.99
C VAL A 169 -12.96 19.18 4.09
N LYS A 170 -13.32 19.75 5.25
CA LYS A 170 -13.23 21.20 5.47
C LYS A 170 -11.82 21.76 5.26
N SER A 171 -10.80 21.08 5.76
CA SER A 171 -9.41 21.49 5.57
C SER A 171 -8.98 21.42 4.10
N ALA A 172 -9.42 20.39 3.37
CA ALA A 172 -9.14 20.27 1.94
C ALA A 172 -9.86 21.36 1.13
N ASP A 173 -11.14 21.62 1.41
CA ASP A 173 -11.91 22.66 0.74
C ASP A 173 -11.31 24.06 0.99
N ALA A 174 -10.93 24.36 2.23
CA ALA A 174 -10.27 25.62 2.58
C ALA A 174 -8.92 25.80 1.86
N LEU A 175 -8.16 24.71 1.67
CA LEU A 175 -6.93 24.75 0.88
C LEU A 175 -7.22 25.04 -0.59
N VAL A 176 -8.19 24.35 -1.19
CA VAL A 176 -8.57 24.56 -2.60
C VAL A 176 -9.09 25.99 -2.83
N GLU A 177 -9.92 26.49 -1.93
CA GLU A 177 -10.44 27.86 -1.97
C GLU A 177 -9.31 28.89 -1.88
N ARG A 178 -8.37 28.70 -0.95
CA ARG A 178 -7.19 29.57 -0.79
C ARG A 178 -6.34 29.65 -2.05
N LEU A 179 -6.21 28.56 -2.79
CA LEU A 179 -5.39 28.50 -4.00
C LEU A 179 -6.08 29.17 -5.20
N SER A 180 -7.42 29.22 -5.26
CA SER A 180 -8.18 30.06 -6.22
C SER A 180 -7.73 29.96 -7.69
N GLY A 181 -7.19 28.81 -8.12
CA GLY A 181 -6.71 28.57 -9.49
C GLY A 181 -5.23 28.94 -9.74
N SER A 182 -4.51 29.43 -8.74
CA SER A 182 -3.04 29.60 -8.72
C SER A 182 -2.41 28.67 -7.67
N LEU A 183 -1.10 28.38 -7.78
CA LEU A 183 -0.36 27.71 -6.69
C LEU A 183 0.30 28.70 -5.73
N ASP A 184 0.04 30.01 -5.88
CA ASP A 184 0.58 31.04 -5.00
C ASP A 184 0.23 30.77 -3.53
N GLY A 185 1.28 30.69 -2.69
CA GLY A 185 1.14 30.41 -1.26
C GLY A 185 0.94 28.92 -0.92
N LEU A 186 0.95 28.01 -1.89
CA LEU A 186 1.08 26.58 -1.63
C LEU A 186 2.50 26.28 -1.14
N ARG A 187 2.65 25.74 0.07
CA ARG A 187 3.95 25.37 0.63
C ARG A 187 4.20 23.88 0.46
N ILE A 188 5.24 23.53 -0.29
CA ILE A 188 5.61 22.15 -0.62
C ILE A 188 6.87 21.77 0.15
N GLY A 189 6.72 20.84 1.08
CA GLY A 189 7.84 20.28 1.83
C GLY A 189 8.60 19.24 1.03
N VAL A 190 9.93 19.32 1.04
CA VAL A 190 10.82 18.33 0.43
C VAL A 190 11.67 17.71 1.54
N PRO A 191 11.34 16.48 2.01
CA PRO A 191 12.12 15.81 3.05
C PRO A 191 13.44 15.28 2.51
N ALA A 192 14.56 15.83 2.95
CA ALA A 192 15.89 15.46 2.44
C ALA A 192 16.17 13.94 2.61
N GLU A 193 15.68 13.32 3.68
CA GLU A 193 15.88 11.89 3.94
C GLU A 193 15.15 10.96 2.96
N LEU A 194 14.23 11.47 2.14
CA LEU A 194 13.54 10.72 1.08
C LEU A 194 14.23 10.84 -0.29
N PHE A 195 15.43 11.40 -0.33
CA PHE A 195 16.33 11.43 -1.49
C PHE A 195 17.64 10.70 -1.12
N PRO A 196 17.58 9.37 -0.90
CA PRO A 196 18.76 8.60 -0.50
C PRO A 196 19.78 8.48 -1.63
N SER A 197 21.02 8.12 -1.29
CA SER A 197 22.11 7.91 -2.27
C SER A 197 21.82 6.81 -3.30
N GLU A 198 20.92 5.90 -2.96
CA GLU A 198 20.49 4.77 -3.77
C GLU A 198 19.44 5.16 -4.82
N LEU A 199 18.93 6.41 -4.79
CA LEU A 199 18.00 6.92 -5.79
C LEU A 199 18.69 7.03 -7.15
N GLU A 200 18.10 6.41 -8.18
CA GLU A 200 18.54 6.55 -9.56
C GLU A 200 18.38 8.01 -10.03
N SER A 201 19.37 8.51 -10.78
CA SER A 201 19.37 9.90 -11.24
C SER A 201 18.10 10.25 -12.02
N ALA A 202 17.63 9.35 -12.90
CA ALA A 202 16.42 9.58 -13.68
C ALA A 202 15.16 9.77 -12.82
N ALA A 203 15.07 9.09 -11.66
CA ALA A 203 13.96 9.28 -10.73
C ALA A 203 14.09 10.60 -9.96
N GLY A 204 15.31 10.98 -9.57
CA GLY A 204 15.61 12.29 -8.97
C GLY A 204 15.29 13.44 -9.93
N ASP A 205 15.84 13.41 -11.14
CA ASP A 205 15.65 14.41 -12.20
C ASP A 205 14.16 14.62 -12.53
N ALA A 206 13.37 13.53 -12.53
CA ALA A 206 11.94 13.60 -12.79
C ALA A 206 11.18 14.33 -11.68
N VAL A 207 11.57 14.12 -10.41
CA VAL A 207 10.98 14.85 -9.27
C VAL A 207 11.44 16.30 -9.26
N ASP A 208 12.71 16.57 -9.56
CA ASP A 208 13.24 17.93 -9.69
C ASP A 208 12.50 18.72 -10.78
N GLY A 209 12.19 18.09 -11.92
CA GLY A 209 11.36 18.69 -12.97
C GLY A 209 9.94 19.02 -12.51
N VAL A 210 9.32 18.15 -11.70
CA VAL A 210 7.99 18.40 -11.10
C VAL A 210 8.08 19.58 -10.12
N LEU A 211 9.08 19.60 -9.23
CA LEU A 211 9.29 20.68 -8.27
C LEU A 211 9.54 22.03 -8.97
N ALA A 212 10.36 22.04 -10.03
CA ALA A 212 10.60 23.22 -10.84
C ALA A 212 9.32 23.74 -11.50
N THR A 213 8.48 22.83 -12.02
CA THR A 213 7.18 23.20 -12.62
C THR A 213 6.23 23.78 -11.57
N LEU A 214 6.12 23.15 -10.39
CA LEU A 214 5.27 23.64 -9.30
C LEU A 214 5.73 25.01 -8.81
N HIS A 215 7.05 25.23 -8.73
CA HIS A 215 7.62 26.52 -8.37
C HIS A 215 7.32 27.61 -9.42
N GLN A 216 7.45 27.28 -10.72
CA GLN A 216 7.08 28.20 -11.81
C GLN A 216 5.59 28.58 -11.80
N LEU A 217 4.73 27.68 -11.31
CA LEU A 217 3.29 27.90 -11.14
C LEU A 217 2.92 28.65 -9.84
N GLY A 218 3.92 29.07 -9.03
CA GLY A 218 3.72 29.92 -7.85
C GLY A 218 3.90 29.23 -6.50
N ALA A 219 4.17 27.91 -6.46
CA ALA A 219 4.35 27.20 -5.20
C ALA A 219 5.70 27.56 -4.52
N GLU A 220 5.69 27.59 -3.20
CA GLU A 220 6.88 27.74 -2.36
C GLU A 220 7.47 26.36 -2.04
N ILE A 221 8.74 26.15 -2.36
CA ILE A 221 9.46 24.91 -2.01
C ILE A 221 10.18 25.11 -0.68
N VAL A 222 9.85 24.27 0.30
CA VAL A 222 10.35 24.36 1.67
C VAL A 222 11.13 23.09 2.00
N GLU A 223 12.40 23.22 2.37
CA GLU A 223 13.16 22.08 2.87
C GLU A 223 12.66 21.68 4.25
N VAL A 224 12.42 20.38 4.46
CA VAL A 224 11.97 19.83 5.74
C VAL A 224 12.81 18.62 6.11
N ASN A 225 12.87 18.31 7.41
CA ASN A 225 13.67 17.21 7.93
C ASN A 225 12.78 16.19 8.62
N LEU A 226 12.96 14.92 8.28
CA LEU A 226 12.32 13.75 8.87
C LEU A 226 13.40 12.72 9.27
N PRO A 227 14.21 13.01 10.30
CA PRO A 227 15.42 12.23 10.60
C PRO A 227 15.12 10.75 10.92
N SER A 228 13.90 10.42 11.33
CA SER A 228 13.51 9.05 11.61
C SER A 228 13.26 8.20 10.37
N VAL A 229 13.15 8.79 9.16
CA VAL A 229 12.90 8.07 7.90
C VAL A 229 13.85 6.89 7.71
N ARG A 230 15.13 7.05 8.02
CA ARG A 230 16.15 5.98 7.88
C ARG A 230 15.86 4.72 8.71
N GLN A 231 15.08 4.84 9.78
CA GLN A 231 14.73 3.72 10.66
C GLN A 231 13.36 3.11 10.33
N THR A 232 12.57 3.78 9.49
CA THR A 232 11.18 3.38 9.20
C THR A 232 11.08 2.04 8.49
N LEU A 233 12.01 1.72 7.59
CA LEU A 233 11.98 0.46 6.85
C LEU A 233 12.08 -0.75 7.80
N GLY A 234 13.06 -0.76 8.70
CA GLY A 234 13.20 -1.81 9.70
C GLY A 234 12.00 -1.87 10.65
N ALA A 235 11.49 -0.72 11.09
CA ALA A 235 10.30 -0.66 11.94
C ALA A 235 9.05 -1.22 11.25
N TYR A 236 8.84 -0.88 9.97
CA TYR A 236 7.75 -1.40 9.15
C TYR A 236 7.80 -2.93 9.08
N TYR A 237 8.95 -3.50 8.70
CA TYR A 237 9.06 -4.95 8.61
C TYR A 237 8.82 -5.63 9.97
N VAL A 238 9.36 -5.11 11.07
CA VAL A 238 9.07 -5.70 12.40
C VAL A 238 7.57 -5.69 12.72
N LEU A 239 6.89 -4.55 12.50
CA LEU A 239 5.47 -4.41 12.84
C LEU A 239 4.57 -5.22 11.91
N ALA A 240 4.76 -5.10 10.60
CA ALA A 240 3.94 -5.77 9.61
C ALA A 240 4.06 -7.29 9.72
N LEU A 241 5.27 -7.81 9.96
CA LEU A 241 5.50 -9.26 10.10
C LEU A 241 4.91 -9.78 11.41
N ALA A 242 5.06 -9.03 12.50
CA ALA A 242 4.45 -9.37 13.78
C ALA A 242 2.93 -9.50 13.65
N GLU A 243 2.25 -8.52 13.06
CA GLU A 243 0.81 -8.56 12.84
C GLU A 243 0.41 -9.69 11.89
N ALA A 244 1.15 -9.88 10.80
CA ALA A 244 0.93 -10.98 9.87
C ALA A 244 1.00 -12.36 10.52
N SER A 245 1.94 -12.57 11.43
CA SER A 245 2.07 -13.87 12.12
C SER A 245 0.81 -14.24 12.91
N SER A 246 0.11 -13.24 13.46
CA SER A 246 -1.18 -13.41 14.15
C SER A 246 -2.35 -13.45 13.16
N ASN A 247 -2.41 -12.51 12.21
CA ASN A 247 -3.51 -12.37 11.26
C ASN A 247 -3.69 -13.58 10.36
N LEU A 248 -2.57 -14.18 9.91
CA LEU A 248 -2.59 -15.39 9.10
C LEU A 248 -2.68 -16.67 9.93
N ALA A 249 -2.68 -16.62 11.26
CA ALA A 249 -2.82 -17.82 12.11
C ALA A 249 -4.17 -18.52 11.89
N ARG A 250 -5.20 -17.78 11.44
CA ARG A 250 -6.53 -18.31 11.10
C ARG A 250 -6.56 -19.28 9.91
N TYR A 251 -5.50 -19.32 9.10
CA TYR A 251 -5.41 -20.21 7.95
C TYR A 251 -4.76 -21.54 8.38
N ASP A 252 -5.59 -22.44 8.92
CA ASP A 252 -5.22 -23.78 9.37
C ASP A 252 -5.84 -24.91 8.51
N GLY A 253 -6.74 -24.54 7.58
CA GLY A 253 -7.46 -25.47 6.70
C GLY A 253 -8.72 -26.09 7.31
N LEU A 254 -9.04 -25.85 8.58
CA LEU A 254 -10.20 -26.49 9.22
C LEU A 254 -11.54 -25.89 8.80
N GLN A 255 -11.64 -24.56 8.84
CA GLN A 255 -12.90 -23.87 8.52
C GLN A 255 -13.03 -23.59 7.02
N TYR A 256 -11.91 -23.27 6.37
CA TYR A 256 -11.84 -22.93 4.96
C TYR A 256 -10.39 -22.96 4.46
N GLY A 257 -10.23 -23.01 3.14
CA GLY A 257 -8.92 -23.03 2.49
C GLY A 257 -8.35 -24.44 2.33
N HIS A 258 -7.05 -24.52 2.07
CA HIS A 258 -6.35 -25.80 1.86
C HIS A 258 -6.21 -26.58 3.18
N PHE A 259 -6.58 -27.86 3.14
CA PHE A 259 -6.46 -28.78 4.26
C PHE A 259 -5.58 -29.98 3.89
N SER A 260 -4.66 -30.33 4.79
CA SER A 260 -3.87 -31.55 4.79
C SER A 260 -4.16 -32.36 6.05
N SER A 261 -4.58 -33.61 5.89
CA SER A 261 -4.86 -34.52 7.01
C SER A 261 -3.59 -34.95 7.74
N ALA A 262 -3.63 -35.04 9.07
CA ALA A 262 -2.55 -35.57 9.89
C ALA A 262 -3.09 -36.19 11.20
N GLU A 263 -2.19 -36.81 11.97
CA GLU A 263 -2.52 -37.55 13.20
C GLU A 263 -3.07 -36.69 14.35
N SER A 264 -2.78 -35.39 14.34
CA SER A 264 -3.27 -34.43 15.32
C SER A 264 -3.63 -33.11 14.67
N TYR A 265 -4.44 -32.29 15.37
CA TYR A 265 -4.78 -30.96 14.92
C TYR A 265 -3.53 -30.10 14.65
N ALA A 266 -2.57 -30.07 15.57
CA ALA A 266 -1.36 -29.27 15.41
C ALA A 266 -0.55 -29.72 14.18
N ALA A 267 -0.45 -31.03 13.94
CA ALA A 267 0.22 -31.57 12.76
C ALA A 267 -0.54 -31.22 11.47
N ALA A 268 -1.88 -31.27 11.48
CA ALA A 268 -2.70 -30.93 10.31
C ALA A 268 -2.61 -29.45 9.95
N ALA A 269 -2.65 -28.56 10.96
CA ALA A 269 -2.47 -27.13 10.76
C ALA A 269 -1.06 -26.82 10.20
N ALA A 270 -0.01 -27.42 10.77
CA ALA A 270 1.36 -27.27 10.26
C ALA A 270 1.49 -27.78 8.83
N ALA A 271 1.01 -28.99 8.52
CA ALA A 271 1.06 -29.57 7.19
C ALA A 271 0.32 -28.71 6.16
N SER A 272 -0.91 -28.28 6.49
CA SER A 272 -1.73 -27.43 5.61
C SER A 272 -1.04 -26.12 5.27
N ARG A 273 -0.46 -25.46 6.29
CA ARG A 273 0.26 -24.19 6.13
C ARG A 273 1.54 -24.35 5.33
N SER A 274 2.35 -25.36 5.64
CA SER A 274 3.60 -25.64 4.94
C SER A 274 3.38 -26.02 3.47
N ALA A 275 2.30 -26.73 3.15
CA ALA A 275 1.99 -27.16 1.79
C ALA A 275 1.44 -26.02 0.91
N ALA A 276 0.71 -25.06 1.49
CA ALA A 276 -0.10 -24.12 0.73
C ALA A 276 0.29 -22.64 0.84
N LEU A 277 1.06 -22.24 1.85
CA LEU A 277 1.66 -20.89 1.90
C LEU A 277 3.00 -20.90 1.16
N GLY A 278 3.27 -19.91 0.33
CA GLY A 278 4.56 -19.75 -0.33
C GLY A 278 5.68 -19.35 0.63
N LEU A 279 6.92 -19.44 0.15
CA LEU A 279 8.11 -19.26 0.97
C LEU A 279 8.23 -17.86 1.59
N GLU A 280 7.86 -16.82 0.85
CA GLU A 280 7.90 -15.44 1.36
C GLU A 280 6.90 -15.24 2.49
N VAL A 281 5.69 -15.77 2.36
CA VAL A 281 4.66 -15.73 3.42
C VAL A 281 5.13 -16.51 4.65
N GLN A 282 5.65 -17.73 4.47
CA GLN A 282 6.18 -18.54 5.57
C GLN A 282 7.33 -17.82 6.30
N LYS A 283 8.28 -17.24 5.56
CA LYS A 283 9.39 -16.47 6.11
C LYS A 283 8.91 -15.28 6.95
N ARG A 284 7.94 -14.51 6.45
CA ARG A 284 7.37 -13.37 7.18
C ARG A 284 6.66 -13.81 8.47
N ILE A 285 5.92 -14.92 8.43
CA ILE A 285 5.27 -15.49 9.62
C ILE A 285 6.31 -15.92 10.67
N LEU A 286 7.38 -16.61 10.26
CA LEU A 286 8.44 -17.05 11.17
C LEU A 286 9.15 -15.88 11.84
N LEU A 287 9.55 -14.87 11.06
CA LEU A 287 10.21 -13.67 11.56
C LEU A 287 9.28 -12.83 12.46
N GLY A 288 8.01 -12.73 12.10
CA GLY A 288 6.99 -12.06 12.93
C GLY A 288 6.75 -12.75 14.26
N THR A 289 6.64 -14.08 14.24
CA THR A 289 6.51 -14.91 15.45
C THR A 289 7.74 -14.72 16.35
N HIS A 290 8.93 -14.67 15.76
CA HIS A 290 10.16 -14.40 16.50
C HIS A 290 10.13 -13.00 17.16
N ALA A 291 9.78 -11.95 16.41
CA ALA A 291 9.70 -10.58 16.92
C ALA A 291 8.72 -10.40 18.09
N LEU A 292 7.70 -11.26 18.18
CA LEU A 292 6.70 -11.30 19.26
C LEU A 292 7.08 -12.23 20.42
N SER A 293 8.15 -13.00 20.32
CA SER A 293 8.58 -13.92 21.38
C SER A 293 9.06 -13.17 22.62
N ALA A 294 8.90 -13.77 23.80
CA ALA A 294 9.18 -13.13 25.09
C ALA A 294 10.61 -12.56 25.19
N GLY A 295 11.61 -13.20 24.58
CA GLY A 295 13.00 -12.72 24.59
C GLY A 295 13.33 -11.65 23.55
N ALA A 296 12.47 -11.46 22.54
CA ALA A 296 12.70 -10.57 21.41
C ALA A 296 11.81 -9.31 21.46
N TRP A 297 10.67 -9.38 22.13
CA TRP A 297 9.64 -8.33 22.15
C TRP A 297 10.19 -6.92 22.42
N ASP A 298 10.97 -6.76 23.49
CA ASP A 298 11.51 -5.46 23.90
C ASP A 298 12.56 -4.91 22.93
N ASN A 299 13.27 -5.81 22.24
CA ASN A 299 14.38 -5.48 21.35
C ASN A 299 13.91 -5.16 19.93
N TYR A 300 12.80 -5.77 19.48
CA TYR A 300 12.28 -5.60 18.14
C TYR A 300 10.94 -4.85 18.16
N PHE A 301 9.87 -5.51 18.62
CA PHE A 301 8.51 -4.97 18.49
C PHE A 301 8.33 -3.62 19.21
N LEU A 302 8.77 -3.53 20.46
CA LEU A 302 8.65 -2.28 21.23
C LEU A 302 9.52 -1.15 20.64
N LYS A 303 10.70 -1.47 20.10
CA LYS A 303 11.56 -0.48 19.42
C LYS A 303 10.92 0.03 18.13
N ALA A 304 10.33 -0.87 17.35
CA ALA A 304 9.63 -0.52 16.12
C ALA A 304 8.41 0.38 16.39
N GLN A 305 7.64 0.10 17.44
CA GLN A 305 6.54 0.98 17.88
C GLN A 305 7.02 2.39 18.28
N LYS A 306 8.18 2.49 18.94
CA LYS A 306 8.79 3.80 19.29
C LYS A 306 9.21 4.58 18.05
N ILE A 307 9.79 3.92 17.05
CA ILE A 307 10.14 4.54 15.77
C ILE A 307 8.88 5.01 15.04
N ARG A 308 7.83 4.19 14.99
CA ARG A 308 6.52 4.55 14.43
C ARG A 308 5.96 5.82 15.07
N ALA A 309 5.95 5.89 16.40
CA ALA A 309 5.47 7.07 17.11
C ALA A 309 6.32 8.31 16.82
N ARG A 310 7.65 8.15 16.70
CA ARG A 310 8.57 9.24 16.40
C ARG A 310 8.36 9.81 15.00
N ILE A 311 8.29 8.97 13.96
CA ILE A 311 8.06 9.46 12.59
C ILE A 311 6.70 10.14 12.44
N ALA A 312 5.66 9.63 13.14
CA ALA A 312 4.35 10.29 13.17
C ALA A 312 4.44 11.69 13.78
N SER A 313 5.11 11.83 14.93
CA SER A 313 5.31 13.14 15.56
C SER A 313 6.16 14.10 14.72
N GLU A 314 7.20 13.60 14.04
CA GLU A 314 8.02 14.41 13.12
C GLU A 314 7.17 14.95 11.97
N ILE A 315 6.35 14.11 11.35
CA ILE A 315 5.43 14.49 10.28
C ILE A 315 4.40 15.52 10.78
N ASP A 316 3.82 15.31 11.97
CA ASP A 316 2.84 16.25 12.55
C ASP A 316 3.45 17.64 12.77
N ASN A 317 4.71 17.71 13.19
CA ASN A 317 5.42 18.98 13.34
C ASN A 317 5.67 19.67 12.00
N VAL A 318 5.89 18.90 10.94
CA VAL A 318 6.13 19.42 9.59
C VAL A 318 4.87 20.04 8.98
N TRP A 319 3.66 19.55 9.30
CA TRP A 319 2.40 20.13 8.78
C TRP A 319 2.15 21.59 9.17
N SER A 320 2.79 22.08 10.23
CA SER A 320 2.73 23.52 10.56
C SER A 320 3.45 24.40 9.53
N LYS A 321 4.42 23.83 8.81
CA LYS A 321 5.32 24.54 7.88
C LYS A 321 4.91 24.40 6.42
N VAL A 322 4.25 23.31 6.07
CA VAL A 322 3.95 22.95 4.67
C VAL A 322 2.54 22.40 4.53
N ASP A 323 1.99 22.50 3.33
CA ASP A 323 0.64 22.03 3.00
C ASP A 323 0.66 20.62 2.39
N MET A 324 1.80 20.23 1.78
CA MET A 324 2.02 18.89 1.25
C MET A 324 3.50 18.52 1.26
N LEU A 325 3.81 17.22 1.16
CA LEU A 325 5.17 16.73 0.94
C LEU A 325 5.30 16.15 -0.47
N VAL A 326 6.46 16.37 -1.10
CA VAL A 326 6.81 15.77 -2.40
C VAL A 326 8.15 15.06 -2.28
N HIS A 327 8.19 13.82 -2.77
CA HIS A 327 9.38 12.98 -2.85
C HIS A 327 9.18 11.89 -3.92
N PRO A 328 10.25 11.23 -4.40
CA PRO A 328 10.12 10.11 -5.33
C PRO A 328 9.34 8.95 -4.71
N THR A 329 8.49 8.29 -5.50
CA THR A 329 7.72 7.12 -5.01
C THR A 329 8.57 5.85 -4.97
N ALA A 330 9.51 5.69 -5.91
CA ALA A 330 10.37 4.54 -6.04
C ALA A 330 11.83 4.98 -6.20
N LEU A 331 12.77 4.09 -5.89
CA LEU A 331 14.20 4.35 -6.04
C LEU A 331 14.65 4.46 -7.49
N GLY A 332 13.86 3.97 -8.44
CA GLY A 332 14.25 3.90 -9.83
C GLY A 332 13.16 3.31 -10.72
N GLY A 333 13.54 2.97 -11.94
CA GLY A 333 12.67 2.29 -12.89
C GLY A 333 12.26 0.88 -12.41
N ALA A 334 11.17 0.35 -12.98
CA ALA A 334 10.73 -1.00 -12.67
C ALA A 334 11.83 -2.04 -13.02
N PRO A 335 12.26 -2.90 -12.08
CA PRO A 335 13.34 -3.86 -12.31
C PRO A 335 12.92 -4.97 -13.26
N ARG A 336 13.89 -5.62 -13.93
CA ARG A 336 13.59 -6.78 -14.79
C ARG A 336 13.24 -8.00 -13.93
N LEU A 337 12.35 -8.84 -14.42
CA LEU A 337 11.89 -10.03 -13.68
C LEU A 337 12.98 -11.09 -13.46
N ASN A 338 14.08 -11.03 -14.19
CA ASN A 338 15.23 -11.93 -14.06
C ASN A 338 16.38 -11.33 -13.22
N GLU A 339 16.26 -10.08 -12.75
CA GLU A 339 17.28 -9.42 -11.95
C GLU A 339 17.06 -9.70 -10.47
N ALA A 340 18.14 -10.02 -9.75
CA ALA A 340 18.12 -10.18 -8.30
C ALA A 340 18.20 -8.79 -7.64
N VAL A 341 17.04 -8.17 -7.45
CA VAL A 341 16.90 -6.91 -6.71
C VAL A 341 16.28 -7.15 -5.34
N SER A 342 16.68 -6.34 -4.35
CA SER A 342 16.03 -6.36 -3.04
C SER A 342 14.63 -5.73 -3.15
N GLU A 343 13.58 -6.57 -3.10
CA GLU A 343 12.20 -6.07 -3.11
C GLU A 343 11.89 -5.21 -1.88
N TYR A 344 12.53 -5.48 -0.73
CA TYR A 344 12.31 -4.74 0.50
C TYR A 344 12.86 -3.32 0.45
N ALA A 345 13.97 -3.10 -0.27
CA ALA A 345 14.55 -1.78 -0.40
C ALA A 345 13.64 -0.81 -1.17
N GLN A 346 12.77 -1.33 -2.05
CA GLN A 346 11.85 -0.51 -2.85
C GLN A 346 10.79 0.20 -1.97
N ASP A 347 10.53 -0.31 -0.77
CA ASP A 347 9.55 0.24 0.15
C ASP A 347 10.08 1.44 0.96
N VAL A 348 11.39 1.74 0.90
CA VAL A 348 12.04 2.73 1.78
C VAL A 348 11.40 4.13 1.69
N LEU A 349 10.91 4.51 0.51
CA LEU A 349 10.29 5.82 0.27
C LEU A 349 8.80 5.83 0.62
N THR A 350 8.15 4.68 0.72
CA THR A 350 6.69 4.58 0.84
C THR A 350 6.23 4.24 2.25
N VAL A 351 7.01 3.49 3.03
CA VAL A 351 6.66 3.06 4.41
C VAL A 351 6.45 4.17 5.44
N PRO A 352 7.11 5.35 5.39
CA PRO A 352 6.85 6.40 6.37
C PRO A 352 5.37 6.81 6.41
N ALA A 353 4.70 6.79 5.26
CA ALA A 353 3.28 7.13 5.15
C ALA A 353 2.34 6.09 5.80
N ASN A 354 2.70 4.81 5.78
CA ASN A 354 1.90 3.75 6.44
C ASN A 354 2.09 3.81 7.96
N LEU A 355 3.33 3.97 8.42
CA LEU A 355 3.65 4.07 9.85
C LEU A 355 2.95 5.25 10.52
N SER A 356 2.87 6.39 9.83
CA SER A 356 2.21 7.61 10.30
C SER A 356 0.71 7.69 9.95
N GLY A 357 0.19 6.79 9.11
CA GLY A 357 -1.23 6.75 8.74
C GLY A 357 -1.71 7.88 7.81
N ILE A 358 -0.80 8.66 7.22
CA ILE A 358 -1.10 9.83 6.37
C ILE A 358 -1.48 9.41 4.93
N PRO A 359 -2.23 10.23 4.17
CA PRO A 359 -2.51 9.94 2.77
C PRO A 359 -1.26 10.14 1.89
N HIS A 360 -1.15 9.38 0.80
CA HIS A 360 -0.07 9.51 -0.18
C HIS A 360 -0.58 9.12 -1.57
N ARG A 361 -0.41 10.01 -2.56
CA ARG A 361 -0.67 9.78 -3.98
C ARG A 361 0.63 9.61 -4.77
N ALA A 362 0.72 8.54 -5.56
CA ALA A 362 1.72 8.35 -6.62
C ALA A 362 1.09 8.61 -7.99
N GLY A 363 1.88 9.06 -8.96
CA GLY A 363 1.46 9.28 -10.34
C GLY A 363 2.67 9.50 -11.25
N GLY A 364 2.49 9.35 -12.57
CA GLY A 364 3.52 9.69 -13.55
C GLY A 364 3.89 11.17 -13.48
N THR A 365 5.12 11.51 -13.85
CA THR A 365 5.65 12.90 -13.80
C THR A 365 5.25 13.76 -15.00
N SER A 366 4.52 13.22 -15.96
CA SER A 366 3.88 13.99 -17.02
C SER A 366 2.70 14.77 -16.42
N LEU A 367 2.98 16.01 -15.99
CA LEU A 367 1.98 17.02 -15.64
C LEU A 367 1.22 17.51 -16.88
#